data_AF-A0A9E3I8F8-F1
#
_entry.id   AF-A0A9E3I8F8-F1
#
_cell.length_a   1.000
_cell.length_b   1.000
_cell.length_c   1.000
_cell.angle_alpha   90.00
_cell.angle_beta   90.00
_cell.angle_gamma   90.00
#
_symmetry.space_group_name_H-M   'P 1'
#
loop_
_entity.id
_entity.type
_entity.pdbx_description
1 polymer ?
#
loop_
_entity_poly.entity_id
_entity_poly.type
_entity_poly.pdbx_seq_one_letter_code
_entity_poly.pdbx_strand_id
1 'polypeptide(L)'
;MADRFSICHNITETWEGGWSDHKADPGGKTMYGITEAVYHGWLKVRGLPLRPVRNISRSEARSIYREQYWKPTAEAFALFPGVDLAVYDAAVNSGVSRGIKWLKASVGSNDHSVTVKRICRARLSFMQSLKIWQSFGRGWGRRVADIEAKGVVMAVTAMGASKKSIDHIVSKETEDALTSAKKNDLGAKSSTIGAGASSGSPLAVGIEPDDVAVFTVGAVIVVLVIATLVFIARKRAAEARAAAYAAVSLEERA
;
A
#
# COMPACT_ATOMS: atom_id res chain seq x y z
N MET A 1 -3.95 -16.36 21.41
CA MET A 1 -4.68 -15.13 21.03
C MET A 1 -6.03 -15.54 20.45
N ALA A 2 -7.08 -14.74 20.68
CA ALA A 2 -8.36 -14.96 20.01
C ALA A 2 -8.19 -14.87 18.49
N ASP A 3 -8.98 -15.63 17.75
CA ASP A 3 -9.00 -15.56 16.29
C ASP A 3 -9.56 -14.20 15.84
N ARG A 4 -8.76 -13.46 15.06
CA ARG A 4 -9.06 -12.09 14.61
C ARG A 4 -9.36 -12.01 13.12
N PHE A 5 -9.52 -13.15 12.44
CA PHE A 5 -9.75 -13.19 11.01
C PHE A 5 -10.91 -12.29 10.58
N SER A 6 -12.07 -12.38 11.25
CA SER A 6 -13.25 -11.59 10.87
C SER A 6 -13.00 -10.08 10.98
N ILE A 7 -12.26 -9.64 12.00
CA ILE A 7 -11.92 -8.22 12.19
C ILE A 7 -11.03 -7.75 11.03
N CYS A 8 -9.96 -8.48 10.74
CA CYS A 8 -9.02 -8.11 9.70
C CYS A 8 -9.63 -8.25 8.28
N HIS A 9 -10.40 -9.30 8.05
CA HIS A 9 -11.05 -9.56 6.77
C HIS A 9 -12.11 -8.51 6.45
N ASN A 10 -12.90 -8.06 7.44
CA ASN A 10 -13.87 -6.99 7.23
C ASN A 10 -13.20 -5.68 6.77
N ILE A 11 -11.99 -5.38 7.25
CA ILE A 11 -11.21 -4.22 6.80
C ILE A 11 -10.64 -4.46 5.41
N THR A 12 -10.05 -5.63 5.15
CA THR A 12 -9.48 -5.95 3.84
C THR A 12 -10.55 -6.00 2.74
N GLU A 13 -11.73 -6.55 3.02
CA GLU A 13 -12.80 -6.72 2.02
C GLU A 13 -13.40 -5.38 1.55
N THR A 14 -13.27 -4.29 2.32
CA THR A 14 -13.71 -2.95 1.84
C THR A 14 -12.90 -2.47 0.64
N TRP A 15 -11.69 -3.01 0.47
CA TRP A 15 -10.80 -2.72 -0.65
C TRP A 15 -10.93 -3.71 -1.79
N GLU A 16 -11.67 -4.80 -1.59
CA GLU A 16 -11.93 -5.79 -2.62
C GLU A 16 -13.19 -5.39 -3.41
N GLY A 17 -13.07 -5.43 -4.73
CA GLY A 17 -14.15 -5.07 -5.64
C GLY A 17 -15.23 -6.15 -5.76
N GLY A 18 -16.34 -5.78 -6.40
CA GLY A 18 -17.34 -6.73 -6.89
C GLY A 18 -16.87 -7.52 -8.12
N TRP A 19 -17.82 -7.87 -8.98
CA TRP A 19 -17.53 -8.54 -10.25
C TRP A 19 -16.63 -7.68 -11.15
N SER A 20 -15.58 -8.27 -11.70
CA SER A 20 -14.75 -7.68 -12.74
C SER A 20 -14.44 -8.72 -13.83
N ASP A 21 -14.59 -8.31 -15.08
CA ASP A 21 -14.24 -9.09 -16.27
C ASP A 21 -13.64 -8.15 -17.31
N HIS A 22 -12.32 -7.99 -17.30
CA HIS A 22 -11.59 -7.12 -18.21
C HIS A 22 -10.71 -7.94 -19.15
N LYS A 23 -10.94 -7.79 -20.46
CA LYS A 23 -10.19 -8.50 -21.53
C LYS A 23 -8.67 -8.23 -21.54
N ALA A 24 -8.23 -7.15 -20.89
CA ALA A 24 -6.82 -6.76 -20.77
C ALA A 24 -6.21 -7.09 -19.39
N ASP A 25 -6.97 -7.69 -18.47
CA ASP A 25 -6.48 -8.04 -17.14
C ASP A 25 -5.93 -9.48 -17.14
N PRO A 26 -4.63 -9.68 -16.84
CA PRO A 26 -4.05 -11.02 -16.73
C PRO A 26 -4.69 -11.86 -15.60
N GLY A 27 -5.42 -11.25 -14.67
CA GLY A 27 -6.14 -11.93 -13.58
C GLY A 27 -7.44 -12.62 -13.99
N GLY A 28 -8.00 -12.28 -15.16
CA GLY A 28 -9.25 -12.86 -15.67
C GLY A 28 -10.49 -12.54 -14.82
N LYS A 29 -11.55 -13.33 -15.00
CA LYS A 29 -12.82 -13.20 -14.26
C LYS A 29 -12.57 -13.24 -12.75
N THR A 30 -13.06 -12.23 -12.04
CA THR A 30 -12.84 -12.05 -10.60
C THR A 30 -14.14 -11.68 -9.90
N MET A 31 -14.39 -12.28 -8.73
CA MET A 31 -15.52 -11.94 -7.85
C MET A 31 -15.03 -11.88 -6.39
N TYR A 32 -15.35 -10.80 -5.67
CA TYR A 32 -14.88 -10.57 -4.30
C TYR A 32 -13.35 -10.68 -4.16
N GLY A 33 -12.59 -10.21 -5.16
CA GLY A 33 -11.13 -10.32 -5.19
C GLY A 33 -10.57 -11.73 -5.45
N ILE A 34 -11.42 -12.74 -5.66
CA ILE A 34 -11.01 -14.11 -5.98
C ILE A 34 -11.08 -14.34 -7.49
N THR A 35 -9.97 -14.77 -8.09
CA THR A 35 -9.91 -15.13 -9.51
C THR A 35 -10.52 -16.50 -9.77
N GLU A 36 -10.97 -16.74 -11.00
CA GLU A 36 -11.51 -18.05 -11.40
C GLU A 36 -10.51 -19.19 -11.21
N ALA A 37 -9.21 -18.94 -11.44
CA ALA A 37 -8.16 -19.92 -11.19
C ALA A 37 -8.06 -20.32 -9.70
N VAL A 38 -8.10 -19.34 -8.79
CA VAL A 38 -8.05 -19.59 -7.34
C VAL A 38 -9.29 -20.35 -6.89
N TYR A 39 -10.48 -19.95 -7.35
CA TYR A 39 -11.72 -20.61 -6.99
C TYR A 39 -11.78 -22.06 -7.49
N HIS A 40 -11.41 -22.29 -8.75
CA HIS A 40 -11.34 -23.64 -9.30
C HIS A 40 -10.31 -24.50 -8.58
N GLY A 41 -9.15 -23.95 -8.20
CA GLY A 41 -8.17 -24.65 -7.37
C GLY A 41 -8.76 -25.08 -6.03
N TRP A 42 -9.47 -24.17 -5.35
CA TRP A 42 -10.12 -24.45 -4.08
C TRP A 42 -11.22 -25.53 -4.18
N LEU A 43 -12.05 -25.49 -5.23
CA LEU A 43 -13.08 -26.50 -5.49
C LEU A 43 -12.46 -27.88 -5.77
N LYS A 44 -11.39 -27.94 -6.58
CA LYS A 44 -10.69 -29.19 -6.92
C LYS A 44 -10.14 -29.90 -5.70
N VAL A 45 -9.48 -29.17 -4.79
CA VAL A 45 -8.95 -29.73 -3.54
C VAL A 45 -10.05 -30.32 -2.66
N ARG A 46 -11.30 -29.89 -2.83
CA ARG A 46 -12.48 -30.36 -2.08
C ARG A 46 -13.31 -31.41 -2.82
N GLY A 47 -12.91 -31.81 -4.03
CA GLY A 47 -13.70 -32.70 -4.86
C GLY A 47 -15.06 -32.11 -5.27
N LEU A 48 -15.20 -30.78 -5.26
CA LEU A 48 -16.45 -30.10 -5.65
C LEU A 48 -16.47 -29.80 -7.15
N PRO A 49 -17.66 -29.78 -7.79
CA PRO A 49 -17.77 -29.46 -9.22
C PRO A 49 -17.33 -28.02 -9.49
N LEU A 50 -16.62 -27.84 -10.60
CA LEU A 50 -16.20 -26.51 -11.06
C LEU A 50 -17.44 -25.66 -11.37
N ARG A 51 -17.40 -24.42 -10.90
CA ARG A 51 -18.44 -23.40 -11.16
C ARG A 51 -17.76 -22.09 -11.49
N PRO A 52 -18.35 -21.26 -12.37
CA PRO A 52 -17.83 -19.94 -12.65
C PRO A 52 -17.66 -19.14 -11.36
N VAL A 53 -16.57 -18.39 -11.23
CA VAL A 53 -16.30 -17.58 -10.03
C VAL A 53 -17.35 -16.50 -9.79
N ARG A 54 -18.12 -16.12 -10.82
CA ARG A 54 -19.28 -15.23 -10.68
C ARG A 54 -20.35 -15.77 -9.72
N ASN A 55 -20.39 -17.09 -9.54
CA ASN A 55 -21.35 -17.79 -8.69
C ASN A 55 -20.76 -18.18 -7.32
N ILE A 56 -19.56 -17.68 -6.98
CA ILE A 56 -18.99 -17.87 -5.65
C ILE A 56 -19.86 -17.14 -4.61
N SER A 57 -20.20 -17.82 -3.52
CA SER A 57 -20.86 -17.17 -2.38
C SER A 57 -19.84 -16.36 -1.56
N ARG A 58 -20.32 -15.33 -0.84
CA ARG A 58 -19.48 -14.58 0.11
C ARG A 58 -18.85 -15.51 1.17
N SER A 59 -19.56 -16.56 1.60
CA SER A 59 -19.04 -17.56 2.54
C SER A 59 -17.91 -18.38 1.96
N GLU A 60 -18.00 -18.81 0.69
CA GLU A 60 -16.91 -19.53 0.02
C GLU A 60 -15.70 -18.64 -0.18
N ALA A 61 -15.90 -17.40 -0.64
CA ALA A 61 -14.82 -16.42 -0.77
C ALA A 61 -14.12 -16.21 0.58
N ARG A 62 -14.89 -16.03 1.66
CA ARG A 62 -14.35 -15.88 3.02
C ARG A 62 -13.57 -17.11 3.49
N SER A 63 -14.03 -18.33 3.16
CA SER A 63 -13.29 -19.56 3.44
C SER A 63 -11.97 -19.62 2.67
N ILE A 64 -11.95 -19.22 1.41
CA ILE A 64 -10.72 -19.09 0.62
C ILE A 64 -9.76 -18.10 1.26
N TYR A 65 -10.23 -16.92 1.66
CA TYR A 65 -9.41 -15.92 2.35
C TYR A 65 -8.82 -16.44 3.65
N ARG A 66 -9.63 -17.13 4.46
CA ARG A 66 -9.16 -17.75 5.69
C ARG A 66 -8.06 -18.79 5.40
N GLU A 67 -8.31 -19.69 4.46
CA GLU A 67 -7.46 -20.86 4.25
C GLU A 67 -6.18 -20.53 3.48
N GLN A 68 -6.28 -19.71 2.45
CA GLN A 68 -5.17 -19.47 1.53
C GLN A 68 -4.34 -18.23 1.88
N TYR A 69 -4.84 -17.34 2.75
CA TYR A 69 -4.16 -16.09 3.08
C TYR A 69 -3.97 -15.90 4.58
N TRP A 70 -5.04 -16.00 5.38
CA TRP A 70 -4.96 -15.81 6.84
C TRP A 70 -4.16 -16.91 7.53
N LYS A 71 -4.55 -18.17 7.33
CA LYS A 71 -3.91 -19.34 7.91
C LYS A 71 -2.39 -19.38 7.68
N PRO A 72 -1.88 -19.27 6.44
CA PRO A 72 -0.43 -19.32 6.19
C PRO A 72 0.31 -18.05 6.63
N THR A 73 -0.37 -17.02 7.11
CA THR A 73 0.25 -15.78 7.59
C THR A 73 -0.10 -15.49 9.04
N ALA A 74 -1.11 -14.66 9.30
CA ALA A 74 -1.45 -14.18 10.63
C ALA A 74 -1.66 -15.29 11.65
N GLU A 75 -2.34 -16.38 11.27
CA GLU A 75 -2.57 -17.53 12.15
C GLU A 75 -1.26 -18.31 12.40
N ALA A 76 -0.54 -18.68 11.33
CA ALA A 76 0.69 -19.48 11.41
C ALA A 76 1.78 -18.84 12.28
N PHE A 77 1.87 -17.51 12.31
CA PHE A 77 2.85 -16.78 13.10
C PHE A 77 2.29 -16.20 14.41
N ALA A 78 1.03 -16.49 14.75
CA ALA A 78 0.34 -15.97 15.93
C ALA A 78 0.55 -14.45 16.11
N LEU A 79 0.33 -13.69 15.03
CA LEU A 79 0.73 -12.28 14.96
C LEU A 79 -0.06 -11.40 15.94
N PHE A 80 0.64 -10.40 16.48
CA PHE A 80 0.05 -9.39 17.34
C PHE A 80 -1.01 -8.57 16.60
N PRO A 81 -2.09 -8.11 17.28
CA PRO A 81 -3.07 -7.21 16.69
C PRO A 81 -2.45 -6.03 15.95
N GLY A 82 -2.97 -5.74 14.76
CA GLY A 82 -2.44 -4.74 13.85
C GLY A 82 -1.35 -5.27 12.93
N VAL A 83 -0.40 -6.06 13.47
CA VAL A 83 0.59 -6.78 12.65
C VAL A 83 -0.10 -7.86 11.83
N ASP A 84 -1.07 -8.56 12.44
CA ASP A 84 -1.96 -9.52 11.77
C ASP A 84 -2.65 -8.92 10.54
N LEU A 85 -3.28 -7.75 10.67
CA LEU A 85 -3.93 -7.02 9.59
C LEU A 85 -2.93 -6.64 8.49
N ALA A 86 -1.80 -6.05 8.86
CA ALA A 86 -0.81 -5.56 7.90
C ALA A 86 -0.23 -6.68 7.03
N VAL A 87 0.09 -7.83 7.65
CA VAL A 87 0.62 -9.00 6.92
C VAL A 87 -0.46 -9.69 6.10
N TYR A 88 -1.66 -9.88 6.66
CA TYR A 88 -2.77 -10.51 5.98
C TYR A 88 -3.20 -9.72 4.72
N ASP A 89 -3.41 -8.41 4.84
CA ASP A 89 -3.78 -7.58 3.68
C ASP A 89 -2.67 -7.55 2.63
N ALA A 90 -1.42 -7.49 3.07
CA ALA A 90 -0.27 -7.61 2.18
C ALA A 90 -0.25 -8.95 1.43
N ALA A 91 -0.58 -10.04 2.09
CA ALA A 91 -0.67 -11.36 1.49
C ALA A 91 -1.81 -11.46 0.48
N VAL A 92 -2.98 -10.89 0.79
CA VAL A 92 -4.12 -10.83 -0.13
C VAL A 92 -3.75 -10.07 -1.41
N ASN A 93 -3.12 -8.91 -1.27
CA ASN A 93 -2.88 -8.03 -2.39
C ASN A 93 -1.58 -8.31 -3.16
N SER A 94 -0.58 -8.93 -2.53
CA SER A 94 0.75 -9.14 -3.10
C SER A 94 1.26 -10.58 -2.99
N GLY A 95 0.43 -11.51 -2.49
CA GLY A 95 0.75 -12.91 -2.31
C GLY A 95 1.37 -13.23 -0.95
N VAL A 96 1.04 -14.40 -0.41
CA VAL A 96 1.49 -14.93 0.90
C VAL A 96 2.99 -14.82 1.10
N SER A 97 3.78 -15.26 0.13
CA SER A 97 5.25 -15.22 0.22
C SER A 97 5.80 -13.82 0.40
N ARG A 98 5.21 -12.80 -0.25
CA ARG A 98 5.64 -11.40 -0.08
C ARG A 98 5.20 -10.85 1.27
N GLY A 99 3.98 -11.14 1.71
CA GLY A 99 3.49 -10.77 3.04
C GLY A 99 4.43 -11.27 4.14
N ILE A 100 4.81 -12.55 4.09
CA ILE A 100 5.77 -13.17 5.03
C ILE A 100 7.16 -12.53 4.90
N LYS A 101 7.63 -12.24 3.67
CA LYS A 101 8.91 -11.57 3.45
C LYS A 101 8.97 -10.20 4.11
N TRP A 102 7.92 -9.39 3.96
CA TRP A 102 7.86 -8.06 4.58
C TRP A 102 7.72 -8.13 6.09
N LEU A 103 6.97 -9.10 6.62
CA LEU A 103 6.93 -9.39 8.06
C LEU A 103 8.34 -9.65 8.59
N LYS A 104 9.05 -10.63 8.01
CA LYS A 104 10.40 -11.01 8.45
C LYS A 104 11.40 -9.86 8.39
N ALA A 105 11.28 -8.96 7.41
CA ALA A 105 12.12 -7.77 7.31
C ALA A 105 11.75 -6.64 8.32
N SER A 106 10.60 -6.76 8.99
CA SER A 106 10.02 -5.70 9.83
C SER A 106 10.05 -6.00 11.33
N VAL A 107 10.33 -7.24 11.73
CA VAL A 107 10.47 -7.64 13.14
C VAL A 107 11.70 -6.99 13.79
N GLY A 108 11.74 -6.99 15.13
CA GLY A 108 12.86 -6.43 15.91
C GLY A 108 12.54 -5.15 16.68
N SER A 109 11.26 -4.85 16.90
CA SER A 109 10.83 -3.81 17.86
C SER A 109 9.80 -4.42 18.81
N ASN A 110 9.84 -4.00 20.08
CA ASN A 110 8.79 -4.31 21.06
C ASN A 110 7.55 -3.42 20.86
N ASP A 111 7.66 -2.37 20.04
CA ASP A 111 6.51 -1.56 19.62
C ASP A 111 5.93 -2.16 18.33
N HIS A 112 4.80 -2.87 18.47
CA HIS A 112 4.13 -3.49 17.35
C HIS A 112 3.57 -2.48 16.32
N SER A 113 3.31 -1.23 16.72
CA SER A 113 2.91 -0.17 15.78
C SER A 113 4.05 0.17 14.82
N VAL A 114 5.30 0.08 15.27
CA VAL A 114 6.49 0.26 14.42
C VAL A 114 6.60 -0.89 13.42
N THR A 115 6.32 -2.13 13.82
CA THR A 115 6.29 -3.28 12.91
C THR A 115 5.23 -3.10 11.82
N VAL A 116 4.01 -2.65 12.17
CA VAL A 116 2.96 -2.32 11.19
C VAL A 116 3.46 -1.31 10.17
N LYS A 117 4.01 -0.17 10.63
CA LYS A 117 4.54 0.89 9.76
C LYS A 117 5.65 0.37 8.85
N ARG A 118 6.52 -0.52 9.34
CA ARG A 118 7.61 -1.12 8.54
C ARG A 118 7.07 -2.02 7.43
N ILE A 119 6.08 -2.87 7.72
CA ILE A 119 5.42 -3.73 6.72
C ILE A 119 4.79 -2.88 5.62
N CYS A 120 3.97 -1.89 6.01
CA CYS A 120 3.28 -1.02 5.05
C CYS A 120 4.26 -0.19 4.21
N ARG A 121 5.35 0.32 4.80
CA ARG A 121 6.42 1.02 4.08
C ARG A 121 7.13 0.10 3.06
N ALA A 122 7.52 -1.11 3.46
CA ALA A 122 8.20 -2.06 2.58
C ALA A 122 7.30 -2.45 1.40
N ARG A 123 6.02 -2.71 1.68
CA ARG A 123 5.00 -2.98 0.67
C ARG A 123 4.83 -1.83 -0.30
N LEU A 124 4.64 -0.61 0.19
CA LEU A 124 4.42 0.57 -0.65
C LEU A 124 5.63 0.85 -1.55
N SER A 125 6.84 0.72 -1.01
CA SER A 125 8.07 0.89 -1.79
C SER A 125 8.17 -0.12 -2.94
N PHE A 126 7.77 -1.38 -2.71
CA PHE A 126 7.72 -2.38 -3.78
C PHE A 126 6.68 -2.00 -4.84
N MET A 127 5.48 -1.61 -4.44
CA MET A 127 4.42 -1.24 -5.39
C MET A 127 4.81 -0.04 -6.25
N GLN A 128 5.47 0.96 -5.65
CA GLN A 128 5.97 2.14 -6.35
C GLN A 128 7.02 1.82 -7.42
N SER A 129 7.70 0.68 -7.32
CA SER A 129 8.68 0.22 -8.31
C SER A 129 8.04 -0.45 -9.54
N LEU A 130 6.74 -0.77 -9.49
CA LEU A 130 6.05 -1.47 -10.57
C LEU A 130 5.70 -0.51 -11.71
N LYS A 131 5.88 -0.94 -12.96
CA LYS A 131 5.51 -0.15 -14.15
C LYS A 131 4.04 0.30 -14.13
N ILE A 132 3.15 -0.59 -13.69
CA ILE A 132 1.70 -0.36 -13.59
C ILE A 132 1.29 0.58 -12.43
N TRP A 133 2.24 1.06 -11.62
CA TRP A 133 2.00 2.05 -10.57
C TRP A 133 1.36 3.34 -11.11
N GLN A 134 1.68 3.74 -12.34
CA GLN A 134 1.11 4.95 -12.94
C GLN A 134 -0.42 4.88 -13.05
N SER A 135 -0.97 3.69 -13.33
CA SER A 135 -2.41 3.46 -13.48
C SER A 135 -3.09 3.21 -12.14
N PHE A 136 -2.52 2.34 -11.29
CA PHE A 136 -3.20 1.84 -10.09
C PHE A 136 -2.66 2.39 -8.76
N GLY A 137 -1.50 3.04 -8.78
CA GLY A 137 -0.77 3.43 -7.58
C GLY A 137 -1.52 4.39 -6.66
N ARG A 138 -2.45 5.19 -7.20
CA ARG A 138 -3.33 6.04 -6.38
C ARG A 138 -4.23 5.19 -5.47
N GLY A 139 -4.84 4.14 -6.01
CA GLY A 139 -5.69 3.23 -5.24
C GLY A 139 -4.87 2.42 -4.23
N TRP A 140 -3.75 1.86 -4.67
CA TRP A 140 -2.87 1.07 -3.80
C TRP A 140 -2.28 1.88 -2.66
N GLY A 141 -1.84 3.12 -2.91
CA GLY A 141 -1.34 4.00 -1.86
C GLY A 141 -2.39 4.30 -0.79
N ARG A 142 -3.64 4.51 -1.18
CA ARG A 142 -4.76 4.72 -0.24
C ARG A 142 -5.05 3.47 0.59
N ARG A 143 -5.07 2.29 -0.05
CA ARG A 143 -5.24 1.00 0.66
C ARG A 143 -4.16 0.79 1.71
N VAL A 144 -2.89 0.97 1.34
CA VAL A 144 -1.78 0.77 2.27
C VAL A 144 -1.83 1.78 3.42
N ALA A 145 -2.20 3.04 3.15
CA ALA A 145 -2.36 4.05 4.20
C ALA A 145 -3.47 3.71 5.19
N ASP A 146 -4.64 3.27 4.71
CA ASP A 146 -5.78 2.85 5.54
C ASP A 146 -5.43 1.65 6.44
N ILE A 147 -4.83 0.62 5.85
CA ILE A 147 -4.36 -0.57 6.57
C ILE A 147 -3.32 -0.21 7.63
N GLU A 148 -2.42 0.73 7.31
CA GLU A 148 -1.43 1.17 8.28
C GLU A 148 -2.08 1.91 9.46
N ALA A 149 -2.96 2.88 9.21
CA ALA A 149 -3.61 3.66 10.26
C ALA A 149 -4.42 2.76 11.20
N LYS A 150 -5.28 1.90 10.64
CA LYS A 150 -6.07 0.92 11.41
C LYS A 150 -5.18 -0.08 12.13
N GLY A 151 -4.15 -0.59 11.46
CA GLY A 151 -3.20 -1.53 12.06
C GLY A 151 -2.42 -0.92 13.22
N VAL A 152 -2.02 0.35 13.11
CA VAL A 152 -1.33 1.08 14.20
C VAL A 152 -2.25 1.23 15.40
N VAL A 153 -3.50 1.66 15.19
CA VAL A 153 -4.49 1.77 16.28
C VAL A 153 -4.74 0.41 16.93
N MET A 154 -4.96 -0.64 16.15
CA MET A 154 -5.12 -2.01 16.67
C MET A 154 -3.92 -2.46 17.51
N ALA A 155 -2.69 -2.16 17.08
CA ALA A 155 -1.48 -2.52 17.80
C ALA A 155 -1.36 -1.76 19.12
N VAL A 156 -1.53 -0.44 19.12
CA VAL A 156 -1.36 0.36 20.35
C VAL A 156 -2.46 0.08 21.37
N THR A 157 -3.70 -0.15 20.91
CA THR A 157 -4.82 -0.57 21.76
C THR A 157 -4.53 -1.92 22.42
N ALA A 158 -4.03 -2.89 21.66
CA ALA A 158 -3.67 -4.20 22.20
C ALA A 158 -2.45 -4.16 23.14
N MET A 159 -1.56 -3.16 23.00
CA MET A 159 -0.47 -2.88 23.95
C MET A 159 -0.94 -2.13 25.21
N GLY A 160 -2.23 -1.79 25.31
CA GLY A 160 -2.82 -1.15 26.48
C GLY A 160 -2.77 0.39 26.48
N ALA A 161 -2.62 1.02 25.32
CA ALA A 161 -2.67 2.48 25.22
C ALA A 161 -4.05 3.02 25.63
N SER A 162 -4.06 4.12 26.40
CA SER A 162 -5.30 4.82 26.75
C SER A 162 -5.91 5.53 25.53
N LYS A 163 -7.22 5.81 25.55
CA LYS A 163 -7.88 6.58 24.48
C LYS A 163 -7.17 7.90 24.18
N LYS A 164 -6.77 8.66 25.21
CA LYS A 164 -6.02 9.92 25.07
C LYS A 164 -4.65 9.70 24.40
N SER A 165 -3.98 8.58 24.71
CA SER A 165 -2.71 8.22 24.08
C SER A 165 -2.90 7.88 22.61
N ILE A 166 -3.97 7.15 22.28
CA ILE A 166 -4.30 6.80 20.89
C ILE A 166 -4.63 8.07 20.09
N ASP A 167 -5.49 8.95 20.62
CA ASP A 167 -5.81 10.24 20.00
C ASP A 167 -4.55 11.07 19.72
N HIS A 168 -3.61 11.09 20.67
CA HIS A 168 -2.33 11.78 20.51
C HIS A 168 -1.48 11.14 19.40
N ILE A 169 -1.37 9.81 19.37
CA ILE A 169 -0.62 9.08 18.32
C ILE A 169 -1.22 9.36 16.95
N VAL A 170 -2.54 9.24 16.80
CA VAL A 170 -3.24 9.47 15.53
C VAL A 170 -3.10 10.92 15.06
N SER A 171 -3.21 11.90 15.97
CA SER A 171 -3.02 13.31 15.66
C SER A 171 -1.59 13.60 15.23
N LYS A 172 -0.60 13.06 15.95
CA LYS A 172 0.82 13.20 15.61
C LYS A 172 1.15 12.58 14.25
N GLU A 173 0.68 11.37 13.98
CA GLU A 173 0.90 10.72 12.68
C GLU A 173 0.25 11.49 11.52
N THR A 174 -0.91 12.10 11.77
CA THR A 174 -1.57 13.01 10.81
C THR A 174 -0.69 14.24 10.54
N GLU A 175 -0.21 14.92 11.57
CA GLU A 175 0.64 16.11 11.46
C GLU A 175 1.98 15.84 10.77
N ASP A 176 2.64 14.74 11.13
CA ASP A 176 3.90 14.28 10.52
C ASP A 176 3.70 13.96 9.02
N ALA A 177 2.57 13.35 8.67
CA ALA A 177 2.20 13.06 7.30
C ALA A 177 1.92 14.34 6.48
N LEU A 178 1.19 15.31 7.06
CA LEU A 178 0.94 16.61 6.43
C LEU A 178 2.23 17.41 6.21
N THR A 179 3.13 17.38 7.20
CA THR A 179 4.46 18.02 7.10
C THR A 179 5.28 17.37 5.99
N SER A 180 5.25 16.03 5.91
CA SER A 180 5.91 15.28 4.84
C SER A 180 5.32 15.61 3.45
N ALA A 181 4.00 15.76 3.35
CA ALA A 181 3.34 16.16 2.10
C ALA A 181 3.77 17.56 1.64
N LYS A 182 3.80 18.54 2.56
CA LYS A 182 4.30 19.90 2.29
C LYS A 182 5.76 19.90 1.83
N LYS A 183 6.62 19.14 2.52
CA LYS A 183 8.04 19.01 2.14
C LYS A 183 8.21 18.41 0.73
N ASN A 184 7.44 17.37 0.41
CA ASN A 184 7.50 16.74 -0.92
C ASN A 184 6.93 17.65 -2.02
N ASP A 185 5.93 18.48 -1.72
CA ASP A 185 5.41 19.50 -2.65
C ASP A 185 6.46 20.56 -2.98
N LEU A 186 7.15 21.08 -1.97
CA LEU A 186 8.27 22.00 -2.14
C LEU A 186 9.41 21.37 -2.95
N GLY A 187 9.74 20.10 -2.68
CA GLY A 187 10.73 19.34 -3.44
C GLY A 187 10.36 19.20 -4.92
N ALA A 188 9.10 18.85 -5.24
CA ALA A 188 8.61 18.76 -6.62
C ALA A 188 8.68 20.11 -7.35
N LYS A 189 8.31 21.21 -6.68
CA LYS A 189 8.39 22.56 -7.26
C LYS A 189 9.84 22.97 -7.53
N SER A 190 10.73 22.70 -6.60
CA SER A 190 12.17 22.98 -6.76
C SER A 190 12.79 22.20 -7.92
N SER A 191 12.46 20.91 -8.08
CA SER A 191 12.97 20.10 -9.19
C SER A 191 12.42 20.55 -10.56
N THR A 192 11.18 21.02 -10.63
CA THR A 192 10.62 21.61 -11.87
C THR A 192 11.29 22.93 -12.26
N ILE A 193 11.60 23.79 -11.29
CA ILE A 193 12.31 25.06 -11.55
C ILE A 193 13.73 24.77 -12.05
N GLY A 194 14.43 23.80 -11.45
CA GLY A 194 15.74 23.36 -11.92
C GLY A 194 15.72 22.84 -13.36
N ALA A 195 14.69 22.08 -13.73
CA ALA A 195 14.53 21.58 -15.10
C ALA A 195 14.24 22.72 -16.10
N GLY A 196 13.36 23.66 -15.70
CA GLY A 196 13.03 24.85 -16.50
C GLY A 196 14.23 25.78 -16.73
N ALA A 197 15.07 25.97 -15.71
CA ALA A 197 16.30 26.75 -15.81
C ALA A 197 17.35 26.10 -16.70
N SER A 198 17.48 24.76 -16.68
CA SER A 198 18.35 24.02 -17.61
C SER A 198 17.86 24.00 -19.06
N SER A 199 16.57 24.27 -19.29
CA SER A 199 15.98 24.41 -20.63
C SER A 199 15.88 25.86 -21.12
N GLY A 200 16.21 26.84 -20.26
CA GLY A 200 16.24 28.25 -20.62
C GLY A 200 17.47 28.56 -21.48
N SER A 201 17.24 29.26 -22.59
CA SER A 201 18.17 29.58 -23.68
C SER A 201 19.65 29.73 -23.30
N PRO A 202 20.58 29.29 -24.17
CA PRO A 202 21.99 29.65 -24.03
C PRO A 202 22.08 31.17 -24.04
N LEU A 203 22.34 31.76 -22.88
CA LEU A 203 22.67 33.16 -22.79
C LEU A 203 24.00 33.35 -23.53
N ALA A 204 23.90 33.82 -24.77
CA ALA A 204 24.86 34.70 -25.43
C ALA A 204 26.35 34.33 -25.32
N VAL A 205 26.72 33.08 -25.61
CA VAL A 205 28.09 32.75 -26.02
C VAL A 205 27.95 31.84 -27.23
N GLY A 206 28.50 32.26 -28.38
CA GLY A 206 28.42 31.56 -29.67
C GLY A 206 29.20 30.24 -29.71
N ILE A 207 28.92 29.35 -28.77
CA ILE A 207 29.43 27.98 -28.69
C ILE A 207 28.31 27.10 -29.25
N GLU A 208 28.53 26.53 -30.43
CA GLU A 208 27.76 25.38 -30.90
C GLU A 208 27.97 24.27 -29.85
N PRO A 209 26.92 23.79 -29.16
CA PRO A 209 27.07 22.75 -28.15
C PRO A 209 27.59 21.48 -28.83
N ASP A 210 28.70 20.94 -28.33
CA ASP A 210 29.19 19.64 -28.79
C ASP A 210 28.24 18.52 -28.33
N ASP A 211 28.32 17.36 -28.97
CA ASP A 211 27.43 16.22 -28.67
C ASP A 211 27.43 15.90 -27.16
N VAL A 212 28.59 16.03 -26.49
CA VAL A 212 28.75 15.80 -25.05
C VAL A 212 27.95 16.81 -24.21
N ALA A 213 27.96 18.11 -24.55
CA ALA A 213 27.13 19.11 -23.88
C ALA A 213 25.63 18.83 -24.03
N VAL A 214 25.18 18.41 -25.21
CA VAL A 214 23.78 18.05 -25.46
C VAL A 214 23.37 16.81 -24.64
N PHE A 215 24.19 15.76 -24.64
CA PHE A 215 23.92 14.54 -23.87
C PHE A 215 23.90 14.79 -22.35
N THR A 216 24.81 15.63 -21.84
CA THR A 216 24.88 15.94 -20.40
C THR A 216 23.68 16.77 -19.94
N VAL A 217 23.29 17.81 -20.68
CA VAL A 217 22.07 18.59 -20.39
C VAL A 217 20.82 17.70 -20.46
N GLY A 218 20.73 16.85 -21.48
CA GLY A 218 19.63 15.87 -21.60
C GLY A 218 19.56 14.90 -20.41
N ALA A 219 20.69 14.36 -19.97
CA ALA A 219 20.75 13.47 -18.80
C ALA A 219 20.31 14.18 -17.50
N VAL A 220 20.72 15.43 -17.29
CA VAL A 220 20.31 16.24 -16.14
C VAL A 220 18.80 16.48 -16.14
N ILE A 221 18.22 16.84 -17.29
CA ILE A 221 16.77 17.03 -17.43
C ILE A 221 16.02 15.73 -17.08
N VAL A 222 16.47 14.58 -17.60
CA VAL A 222 15.86 13.27 -17.29
C VAL A 222 15.89 12.98 -15.79
N VAL A 223 17.03 13.23 -15.12
CA VAL A 223 17.15 13.05 -13.67
C VAL A 223 16.19 13.97 -12.91
N LEU A 224 16.05 15.24 -13.32
CA LEU A 224 15.14 16.20 -12.68
C LEU A 224 13.66 15.84 -12.89
N VAL A 225 13.30 15.32 -14.07
CA VAL A 225 11.96 14.80 -14.34
C VAL A 225 11.66 13.59 -13.46
N ILE A 226 12.59 12.62 -13.37
CA ILE A 226 12.44 11.45 -12.48
C ILE A 226 12.31 11.91 -11.03
N ALA A 227 13.15 12.83 -10.57
CA ALA A 227 13.08 13.39 -9.22
C ALA A 227 11.71 14.03 -8.95
N THR A 228 11.19 14.82 -9.89
CA THR A 228 9.86 15.43 -9.80
C THR A 228 8.77 14.39 -9.65
N LEU A 229 8.77 13.35 -10.48
CA LEU A 229 7.80 12.24 -10.41
C LEU A 229 7.87 11.50 -9.07
N VAL A 230 9.08 11.28 -8.55
CA VAL A 230 9.30 10.68 -7.22
C VAL A 230 8.73 11.57 -6.11
N PHE A 231 8.97 12.88 -6.14
CA PHE A 231 8.41 13.81 -5.15
C PHE A 231 6.87 13.86 -5.22
N ILE A 232 6.28 13.86 -6.42
CA ILE A 232 4.83 13.79 -6.59
C ILE A 232 4.27 12.48 -6.01
N ALA A 233 4.91 11.34 -6.28
CA ALA A 233 4.49 10.05 -5.74
C ALA A 233 4.58 10.03 -4.20
N ARG A 234 5.66 10.57 -3.63
CA ARG A 234 5.86 10.70 -2.17
C ARG A 234 4.85 11.65 -1.53
N LYS A 235 4.55 12.78 -2.16
CA LYS A 235 3.51 13.72 -1.73
C LYS A 235 2.16 13.01 -1.64
N ARG A 236 1.74 12.34 -2.72
CA ARG A 236 0.47 11.61 -2.76
C ARG A 236 0.38 10.52 -1.71
N ALA A 237 1.47 9.78 -1.48
CA ALA A 237 1.54 8.78 -0.41
C ALA A 237 1.38 9.41 0.98
N ALA A 238 2.02 10.56 1.22
CA ALA A 238 1.90 11.30 2.48
C ALA A 238 0.49 11.87 2.69
N GLU A 239 -0.15 12.40 1.65
CA GLU A 239 -1.54 12.86 1.70
C GLU A 239 -2.51 11.72 1.99
N ALA A 240 -2.33 10.56 1.35
CA ALA A 240 -3.13 9.38 1.62
C ALA A 240 -2.97 8.90 3.08
N ARG A 241 -1.75 8.92 3.61
CA ARG A 241 -1.45 8.62 5.01
C ARG A 241 -2.16 9.61 5.95
N ALA A 242 -2.05 10.91 5.71
CA ALA A 242 -2.71 11.94 6.52
C ALA A 242 -4.24 11.75 6.54
N ALA A 243 -4.85 11.50 5.38
CA ALA A 243 -6.28 11.25 5.27
C ALA A 243 -6.71 9.97 6.02
N ALA A 244 -5.91 8.90 5.96
CA ALA A 244 -6.20 7.65 6.66
C ALA A 244 -6.17 7.81 8.18
N TYR A 245 -5.14 8.44 8.75
CA TYR A 245 -5.09 8.68 10.20
C TYR A 245 -6.20 9.64 10.65
N ALA A 246 -6.51 10.68 9.86
CA ALA A 246 -7.64 11.55 10.14
C ALA A 246 -8.98 10.79 10.16
N ALA A 247 -9.20 9.85 9.24
CA ALA A 247 -10.43 9.05 9.21
C ALA A 247 -10.59 8.16 10.45
N VAL A 248 -9.51 7.50 10.89
CA VAL A 248 -9.56 6.67 12.11
C VAL A 248 -9.87 7.51 13.34
N SER A 249 -9.36 8.75 13.42
CA SER A 249 -9.70 9.67 14.53
C SER A 249 -11.19 10.01 14.63
N LEU A 250 -11.92 9.98 13.52
CA LEU A 250 -13.36 10.24 13.49
C LEU A 250 -14.14 9.00 13.96
N GLU A 251 -13.71 7.81 13.56
CA GLU A 251 -14.32 6.54 13.96
C GLU A 251 -14.20 6.31 15.48
N GLU A 252 -13.10 6.72 16.12
CA GLU A 252 -12.93 6.59 17.58
C GLU A 252 -13.74 7.61 18.41
N ARG A 253 -14.28 8.64 17.76
CA ARG A 253 -15.12 9.68 18.37
C ARG A 253 -16.63 9.41 18.22
N ALA A 254 -17.02 8.58 17.26
CA ALA A 254 -18.40 8.14 17.04
C ALA A 254 -18.82 7.05 18.04
#